data_AF-A0A6M6I0Y0-F1
#
_entry.id   AF-A0A6M6I0Y0-F1
#
_cell.length_a   1.000
_cell.length_b   1.000
_cell.length_c   1.000
_cell.angle_alpha   90.00
_cell.angle_beta   90.00
_cell.angle_gamma   90.00
#
_symmetry.space_group_name_H-M   'P 1'
#
loop_
_entity.id
_entity.type
_entity.pdbx_description
1 polymer ?
#
loop_
_entity_poly.entity_id
_entity_poly.type
_entity_poly.pdbx_seq_one_letter_code
_entity_poly.pdbx_strand_id
1 'polypeptide(L)' 'TLTRFFAFHFLFPFVIAGATLIHLLFLHETGSNNPLGLNSDADKV' A
#
# COMPACT_ATOMS: atom_id res chain seq x y z
N THR A 1 25.50 3.64 18.21
CA THR A 1 24.84 3.66 16.88
C THR A 1 24.69 2.25 16.29
N LEU A 2 24.25 1.27 17.09
CA LEU A 2 23.81 -0.05 16.61
C LEU A 2 22.44 -0.40 17.20
N THR A 3 22.30 -0.25 18.53
CA THR A 3 21.05 -0.45 19.28
C THR A 3 19.88 0.38 18.74
N ARG A 4 20.13 1.64 18.38
CA ARG A 4 19.11 2.53 17.80
C ARG A 4 18.70 2.10 16.38
N PHE A 5 19.65 1.63 15.55
CA PHE A 5 19.36 1.12 14.21
C PHE A 5 18.58 -0.19 14.27
N PHE A 6 18.96 -1.10 15.16
CA PHE A 6 18.24 -2.34 15.40
C PHE A 6 16.79 -2.08 15.84
N ALA A 7 16.57 -1.14 16.76
CA ALA A 7 15.22 -0.78 17.21
C ALA A 7 14.35 -0.26 16.06
N PHE A 8 14.89 0.61 15.19
CA PHE A 8 14.16 1.10 14.02
C PHE A 8 13.95 0.02 12.95
N HIS A 9 14.96 -0.80 12.67
CA HIS A 9 14.86 -1.90 11.72
C HIS A 9 13.84 -2.95 12.15
N PHE A 10 13.72 -3.22 13.45
CA PHE A 10 12.69 -4.10 13.97
C PHE A 10 11.30 -3.47 13.86
N LEU A 11 11.17 -2.18 14.17
CA LEU A 11 9.88 -1.48 14.18
C LEU A 11 9.31 -1.19 12.77
N PHE A 12 10.14 -0.70 11.85
CA PHE A 12 9.65 -0.19 10.56
C PHE A 12 8.97 -1.21 9.66
N PRO A 13 9.37 -2.50 9.59
CA PRO A 13 8.62 -3.51 8.83
C PRO A 13 7.14 -3.57 9.22
N PHE A 14 6.82 -3.46 10.51
CA PHE A 14 5.44 -3.47 10.99
C PHE A 14 4.69 -2.17 10.69
N VAL A 15 5.38 -1.02 10.78
CA VAL A 15 4.81 0.27 10.38
C VAL A 15 4.50 0.27 8.87
N ILE A 16 5.41 -0.25 8.06
CA ILE A 16 5.21 -0.40 6.61
C ILE A 16 4.05 -1.35 6.34
N ALA A 17 3.97 -2.49 7.02
CA ALA A 17 2.82 -3.41 6.89
C ALA A 17 1.48 -2.73 7.24
N GLY A 18 1.44 -1.91 8.30
CA GLY A 18 0.25 -1.12 8.62
C GLY A 18 -0.09 -0.10 7.52
N ALA A 19 0.91 0.61 7.00
CA ALA A 19 0.73 1.56 5.91
C ALA A 19 0.29 0.89 4.61
N THR A 20 0.80 -0.31 4.28
CA THR A 20 0.38 -1.05 3.09
C THR A 20 -1.07 -1.52 3.21
N LEU A 21 -1.52 -1.95 4.40
CA LEU A 21 -2.94 -2.27 4.63
C LEU A 21 -3.83 -1.05 4.41
N ILE A 22 -3.48 0.12 4.96
CA ILE A 22 -4.22 1.36 4.75
C ILE A 22 -4.23 1.75 3.26
N HIS A 23 -3.10 1.61 2.57
CA HIS A 23 -3.00 1.87 1.15
C HIS A 23 -3.92 0.95 0.32
N LEU A 24 -3.93 -0.35 0.63
CA LEU A 24 -4.78 -1.32 -0.05
C LEU A 24 -6.27 -1.11 0.24
N LEU A 25 -6.64 -0.64 1.44
CA LEU A 25 -8.02 -0.26 1.74
C LEU A 25 -8.49 0.87 0.82
N PHE A 26 -7.71 1.93 0.65
CA PHE A 26 -8.10 3.02 -0.25
C PHE A 26 -8.09 2.59 -1.73
N LEU A 27 -7.13 1.76 -2.14
CA LEU A 27 -7.13 1.19 -3.48
C LEU A 27 -8.36 0.31 -3.73
N HIS A 28 -8.82 -0.42 -2.71
CA HIS A 28 -10.01 -1.26 -2.81
C HIS A 28 -11.28 -0.44 -3.04
N GLU A 29 -11.42 0.72 -2.37
CA GLU A 29 -12.59 1.59 -2.54
C GLU A 29 -12.68 2.20 -3.95
N THR A 30 -11.56 2.57 -4.57
CA THR A 30 -11.57 3.20 -5.90
C THR A 30 -11.31 2.23 -7.06
N GLY A 31 -10.74 1.06 -6.77
CA GLY A 31 -10.19 0.14 -7.76
C GLY A 31 -8.90 0.63 -8.42
N SER A 32 -8.26 -0.26 -9.19
CA SER A 32 -7.08 0.05 -10.01
C SER A 32 -7.45 0.88 -11.23
N ASN A 33 -6.57 1.82 -11.61
CA ASN A 33 -6.67 2.53 -12.88
C ASN A 33 -6.09 1.71 -14.04
N ASN A 34 -6.38 2.11 -15.28
CA ASN A 34 -5.85 1.51 -16.51
C ASN A 34 -4.97 2.50 -17.29
N PRO A 35 -4.16 2.03 -18.25
CA PRO A 35 -3.25 2.88 -19.03
C PRO A 35 -3.92 3.99 -19.85
N LEU A 36 -5.20 3.83 -20.21
CA LEU A 36 -5.96 4.84 -20.96
C LEU A 36 -6.62 5.87 -20.04
N GLY A 37 -6.64 5.64 -18.72
CA GLY A 37 -7.27 6.52 -17.73
C GLY A 37 -8.79 6.64 -17.87
N LEU A 38 -9.42 5.73 -18.61
CA LEU A 38 -10.88 5.70 -18.78
C LEU A 38 -11.54 4.89 -17.65
N ASN A 39 -12.85 4.98 -17.48
CA ASN A 39 -13.55 4.10 -16.55
C ASN A 39 -13.54 2.65 -17.10
N SER A 40 -13.09 1.68 -16.29
CA SER A 40 -12.98 0.27 -16.68
C SER A 40 -14.15 -0.60 -16.21
N ASP A 41 -15.19 -0.03 -15.59
CA ASP A 41 -16.28 -0.81 -14.99
C ASP A 41 -17.07 -1.61 -16.03
N ALA A 42 -17.10 -1.15 -17.27
CA ALA A 42 -17.78 -1.81 -18.39
C ALA A 42 -17.06 -3.07 -18.91
N ASP A 43 -15.76 -3.24 -18.63
CA ASP A 43 -14.92 -4.34 -19.11
C ASP A 43 -13.96 -4.81 -18.00
N LYS A 44 -14.54 -5.06 -16.82
CA LYS A 44 -13.81 -5.55 -15.65
C LYS A 44 -13.75 -7.08 -15.71
N VAL A 45 -12.56 -7.65 -15.47
CA VAL A 45 -12.32 -9.11 -15.37
C VAL A 45 -12.36 -9.61 -13.93
#